data_AF-A0AA39P857-F1
#
_entry.id   AF-A0AA39P857-F1
#
_cell.length_a   1.000
_cell.length_b   1.000
_cell.length_c   1.000
_cell.angle_alpha   90.00
_cell.angle_beta   90.00
_cell.angle_gamma   90.00
#
_symmetry.space_group_name_H-M   'P 1'
#
loop_
_entity.id
_entity.type
_entity.pdbx_description
1 polymer ?
#
loop_
_entity_poly.entity_id
_entity_poly.type
_entity_poly.pdbx_seq_one_letter_code
_entity_poly.pdbx_strand_id
1 'polypeptide(L)'
;MTLHDGYVVGRHWKHINGCEDRIECRWCGTEESMDHILTQCDAPGQKEKTKTDLVITKGLIMSCGIQPPSVRGNRTKKGTERFHRILISESAHLIWKMRNDRVINNKDNYTMREIEQRWLHAMNCRMRLDCLLSDQQKFARKAIKKFLVLTTWQGALLNESSLQDDWTKDSGVLVGIVK
;
A
#
# COMPACT_ATOMS: atom_id res chain seq x y z
N MET A 1 -5.94 7.54 -11.52
CA MET A 1 -7.07 7.91 -10.65
C MET A 1 -6.76 9.24 -9.95
N THR A 2 -6.51 10.27 -10.75
CA THR A 2 -6.00 11.62 -10.35
C THR A 2 -6.37 12.68 -11.38
N LEU A 3 -7.25 12.35 -12.33
CA LEU A 3 -7.49 13.15 -13.54
C LEU A 3 -8.75 14.03 -13.48
N HIS A 4 -9.54 13.94 -12.40
CA HIS A 4 -10.71 14.78 -12.19
C HIS A 4 -10.82 15.14 -10.70
N ASP A 5 -11.46 16.28 -10.39
CA ASP A 5 -11.72 16.83 -9.04
C ASP A 5 -12.63 15.95 -8.14
N GLY A 6 -12.56 14.62 -8.30
CA GLY A 6 -13.31 13.65 -7.50
C GLY A 6 -12.76 13.45 -6.09
N TYR A 7 -11.64 14.07 -5.75
CA TYR A 7 -11.08 14.04 -4.40
C TYR A 7 -11.13 15.44 -3.78
N VAL A 8 -11.56 15.50 -2.53
CA VAL A 8 -11.63 16.74 -1.76
C VAL A 8 -10.24 17.07 -1.19
N VAL A 9 -9.48 17.87 -1.95
CA VAL A 9 -8.12 18.36 -1.63
C VAL A 9 -7.97 19.83 -2.03
N GLY A 10 -7.08 20.55 -1.35
CA GLY A 10 -6.68 21.91 -1.74
C GLY A 10 -7.85 22.87 -1.93
N ARG A 11 -7.88 23.57 -3.07
CA ARG A 11 -8.93 24.55 -3.41
C ARG A 11 -10.36 24.01 -3.37
N HIS A 12 -10.57 22.71 -3.45
CA HIS A 12 -11.92 22.14 -3.35
C HIS A 12 -12.59 22.55 -2.02
N TRP A 13 -11.81 22.69 -0.95
CA TRP A 13 -12.30 23.13 0.35
C TRP A 13 -12.83 24.58 0.37
N LYS A 14 -12.42 25.44 -0.58
CA LYS A 14 -12.93 26.84 -0.68
C LYS A 14 -14.43 26.92 -0.91
N HIS A 15 -15.02 25.88 -1.48
CA HIS A 15 -16.45 25.83 -1.78
C HIS A 15 -17.26 25.22 -0.63
N ILE A 16 -16.62 24.83 0.47
CA ILE A 16 -17.25 24.22 1.64
C ILE A 16 -17.07 25.18 2.83
N ASN A 17 -18.15 25.84 3.22
CA ASN A 17 -18.15 26.81 4.32
C ASN A 17 -17.60 26.19 5.61
N GLY A 18 -16.64 26.86 6.24
CA GLY A 18 -16.04 26.45 7.52
C GLY A 18 -14.99 25.33 7.40
N CYS A 19 -14.49 25.06 6.20
CA CYS A 19 -13.42 24.09 5.93
C CYS A 19 -12.22 24.73 5.20
N GLU A 20 -12.16 26.06 5.11
CA GLU A 20 -11.13 26.80 4.38
C GLU A 20 -9.72 26.57 4.98
N ASP A 21 -9.65 26.21 6.26
CA ASP A 21 -8.42 25.83 6.97
C ASP A 21 -7.79 24.52 6.46
N ARG A 22 -8.51 23.76 5.63
CA ARG A 22 -8.07 22.46 5.06
C ARG A 22 -7.44 22.57 3.67
N ILE A 23 -7.41 23.77 3.10
CA ILE A 23 -6.79 24.02 1.78
C ILE A 23 -5.29 23.75 1.85
N GLU A 24 -4.66 24.19 2.93
CA GLU A 24 -3.23 24.03 3.17
C GLU A 24 -2.98 22.87 4.12
N CYS A 25 -1.86 22.19 3.93
CA CYS A 25 -1.46 21.14 4.84
C CYS A 25 -1.01 21.75 6.17
N ARG A 26 -1.65 21.34 7.28
CA ARG A 26 -1.30 21.78 8.64
C ARG A 26 0.15 21.46 9.08
N TRP A 27 0.86 20.61 8.34
CA TRP A 27 2.24 20.20 8.65
C TRP A 27 3.30 21.06 7.98
N CYS A 28 3.10 21.43 6.72
CA CYS A 28 4.11 22.15 5.91
C CYS A 28 3.60 23.44 5.27
N GLY A 29 2.33 23.80 5.47
CA GLY A 29 1.72 25.02 4.92
C GLY A 29 1.54 25.05 3.41
N THR A 30 1.86 23.97 2.69
CA THR A 30 1.70 23.92 1.22
C THR A 30 0.25 23.62 0.85
N GLU A 31 -0.26 24.24 -0.24
CA GLU A 31 -1.57 23.92 -0.82
C GLU A 31 -1.65 22.41 -1.08
N GLU A 32 -2.66 21.76 -0.50
CA GLU A 32 -2.72 20.32 -0.50
C GLU A 32 -3.14 19.78 -1.87
N SER A 33 -2.29 18.96 -2.47
CA SER A 33 -2.58 18.22 -3.70
C SER A 33 -2.33 16.73 -3.52
N MET A 34 -2.86 15.89 -4.42
CA MET A 34 -2.57 14.46 -4.37
C MET A 34 -1.07 14.16 -4.50
N ASP A 35 -0.35 14.96 -5.29
CA ASP A 35 1.11 14.82 -5.44
C ASP A 35 1.85 15.16 -4.14
N HIS A 36 1.42 16.26 -3.50
CA HIS A 36 1.90 16.66 -2.20
C HIS A 36 1.68 15.57 -1.15
N ILE A 37 0.44 15.10 -0.98
CA ILE A 37 0.05 14.08 0.01
C ILE A 37 0.86 12.79 -0.19
N LEU A 38 0.98 12.32 -1.44
CA LEU A 38 1.56 11.02 -1.73
C LEU A 38 3.08 11.03 -1.85
N THR A 39 3.74 12.15 -2.15
CA THR A 39 5.18 12.11 -2.49
C THR A 39 6.04 13.23 -1.90
N GLN A 40 5.47 14.34 -1.43
CA GLN A 40 6.26 15.51 -0.97
C GLN A 40 6.06 15.87 0.50
N CYS A 41 4.93 15.50 1.11
CA CYS A 41 4.60 15.92 2.47
C CYS A 41 5.49 15.27 3.55
N ASP A 42 5.87 16.06 4.56
CA ASP A 42 6.62 15.59 5.74
C ASP A 42 5.74 15.05 6.88
N ALA A 43 4.44 14.95 6.64
CA ALA A 43 3.49 14.37 7.59
C ALA A 43 3.90 12.96 8.04
N PRO A 44 3.64 12.59 9.32
CA PRO A 44 3.86 11.25 9.82
C PRO A 44 3.24 10.17 8.92
N GLY A 45 4.02 9.12 8.65
CA GLY A 45 3.64 7.99 7.81
C GLY A 45 3.78 8.20 6.30
N GLN A 46 4.12 9.41 5.83
CA GLN A 46 4.51 9.61 4.43
C GLN A 46 5.91 9.04 4.17
N LYS A 47 6.89 9.40 5.03
CA LYS A 47 8.29 8.99 4.87
C LYS A 47 8.57 7.55 5.28
N GLU A 48 7.71 6.95 6.11
CA GLU A 48 7.83 5.55 6.55
C GLU A 48 7.40 4.54 5.47
N LYS A 49 7.30 4.99 4.22
CA LYS A 49 6.57 4.28 3.15
C LYS A 49 7.13 2.93 2.79
N THR A 50 8.38 2.66 3.10
CA THR A 50 9.01 1.41 2.73
C THR A 50 10.27 1.28 3.55
N LYS A 51 10.42 0.18 4.30
CA LYS A 51 11.76 -0.33 4.69
C LYS A 51 12.56 -0.81 3.46
N THR A 52 12.30 -0.23 2.29
CA THR A 52 12.89 -0.57 1.01
C THR A 52 13.28 0.74 0.32
N ASP A 53 14.42 0.76 -0.37
CA ASP A 53 15.01 1.94 -1.03
C ASP A 53 14.21 2.45 -2.26
N LEU A 54 12.92 2.13 -2.34
CA LEU A 54 12.07 2.47 -3.48
C LEU A 54 11.66 3.95 -3.40
N VAL A 55 12.16 4.75 -4.35
CA VAL A 55 11.67 6.12 -4.58
C VAL A 55 10.28 6.04 -5.20
N ILE A 56 9.24 6.29 -4.39
CA ILE A 56 7.85 6.26 -4.85
C ILE A 56 7.51 7.61 -5.50
N THR A 57 7.32 7.60 -6.82
CA THR A 57 6.84 8.76 -7.57
C THR A 57 5.34 8.66 -7.86
N LYS A 58 4.68 9.79 -8.12
CA LYS A 58 3.26 9.82 -8.54
C LYS A 58 3.03 8.99 -9.80
N GLY A 59 3.97 9.04 -10.76
CA GLY A 59 3.93 8.21 -11.96
C GLY A 59 3.90 6.72 -11.61
N LEU A 60 4.78 6.28 -10.70
CA LEU A 60 4.84 4.90 -10.25
C LEU A 60 3.54 4.45 -9.57
N ILE A 61 2.96 5.27 -8.69
CA ILE A 61 1.66 4.98 -8.04
C ILE A 61 0.55 4.87 -9.09
N MET A 62 0.51 5.78 -10.06
CA MET A 62 -0.51 5.76 -11.11
C MET A 62 -0.36 4.58 -12.07
N SER A 63 0.88 4.14 -12.34
CA SER A 63 1.17 3.04 -13.26
C SER A 63 1.25 1.68 -12.59
N CYS A 64 1.25 1.58 -11.25
CA CYS A 64 1.52 0.33 -10.55
C CYS A 64 0.52 -0.78 -10.94
N GLY A 65 -0.72 -0.42 -11.26
CA GLY A 65 -1.76 -1.34 -11.73
C GLY A 65 -1.56 -1.86 -13.16
N ILE A 66 -0.83 -1.12 -14.00
CA ILE A 66 -0.75 -1.31 -15.45
C ILE A 66 0.58 -1.91 -15.89
N GLN A 67 1.67 -1.71 -15.12
CA GLN A 67 2.99 -2.22 -15.50
C GLN A 67 2.91 -3.72 -15.82
N PRO A 68 3.07 -4.11 -17.10
CA PRO A 68 3.01 -5.50 -17.47
C PRO A 68 4.23 -6.18 -16.87
N PRO A 69 4.08 -7.41 -16.35
CA PRO A 69 5.24 -8.17 -15.96
C PRO A 69 6.18 -8.28 -17.16
N SER A 70 7.48 -8.05 -16.96
CA SER A 70 8.45 -8.04 -18.05
C SER A 70 8.26 -9.28 -18.94
N VAL A 71 7.89 -9.08 -20.21
CA VAL A 71 7.44 -10.14 -21.13
C VAL A 71 8.53 -11.19 -21.41
N ARG A 72 9.78 -10.89 -21.04
CA ARG A 72 10.95 -11.79 -21.11
C ARG A 72 11.51 -12.24 -19.75
N GLY A 73 10.78 -11.99 -18.65
CA GLY A 73 11.25 -12.24 -17.29
C GLY A 73 10.94 -13.65 -16.77
N ASN A 74 11.94 -14.27 -16.14
CA ASN A 74 11.82 -15.46 -15.30
C ASN A 74 10.58 -15.35 -14.37
N ARG A 75 9.89 -16.46 -14.07
CA ARG A 75 8.65 -16.48 -13.26
C ARG A 75 8.84 -15.81 -11.90
N THR A 76 10.05 -15.82 -11.34
CA THR A 76 10.43 -15.11 -10.11
C THR A 76 10.24 -13.59 -10.23
N LYS A 77 10.56 -13.00 -11.40
CA LYS A 77 10.35 -11.56 -11.66
C LYS A 77 8.87 -11.18 -11.58
N LYS A 78 7.97 -12.07 -12.02
CA LYS A 78 6.52 -11.82 -11.96
C LYS A 78 6.00 -11.73 -10.53
N GLY A 79 6.53 -12.56 -9.63
CA GLY A 79 6.20 -12.52 -8.19
C GLY A 79 6.66 -11.20 -7.56
N THR A 80 7.92 -10.84 -7.78
CA THR A 80 8.49 -9.57 -7.29
C THR A 80 7.76 -8.34 -7.83
N GLU A 81 7.46 -8.29 -9.13
CA GLU A 81 6.70 -7.20 -9.76
C GLU A 81 5.29 -7.09 -9.15
N ARG A 82 4.63 -8.23 -8.91
CA ARG A 82 3.32 -8.26 -8.25
C ARG A 82 3.41 -7.77 -6.80
N PHE A 83 4.46 -8.14 -6.07
CA PHE A 83 4.70 -7.68 -4.71
C PHE A 83 4.91 -6.17 -4.66
N HIS A 84 5.77 -5.63 -5.54
CA HIS A 84 5.99 -4.18 -5.66
C HIS A 84 4.68 -3.43 -5.92
N ARG A 85 3.83 -3.96 -6.80
CA ARG A 85 2.50 -3.36 -7.04
C ARG A 85 1.66 -3.30 -5.77
N ILE A 86 1.58 -4.40 -5.01
CA ILE A 86 0.83 -4.45 -3.74
C ILE A 86 1.43 -3.45 -2.75
N LEU A 87 2.75 -3.47 -2.59
CA LEU A 87 3.49 -2.57 -1.70
C LEU A 87 3.19 -1.10 -2.00
N ILE A 88 3.29 -0.69 -3.26
CA ILE A 88 3.04 0.68 -3.71
C ILE A 88 1.57 1.05 -3.48
N SER A 89 0.63 0.19 -3.87
CA SER A 89 -0.80 0.49 -3.77
C SER A 89 -1.30 0.57 -2.32
N GLU A 90 -0.89 -0.38 -1.47
CA GLU A 90 -1.29 -0.41 -0.06
C GLU A 90 -0.68 0.77 0.70
N SER A 91 0.58 1.11 0.40
CA SER A 91 1.25 2.27 1.01
C SER A 91 0.56 3.57 0.58
N ALA A 92 0.31 3.78 -0.72
CA ALA A 92 -0.42 4.96 -1.19
C ALA A 92 -1.81 5.08 -0.57
N HIS A 93 -2.54 3.97 -0.45
CA HIS A 93 -3.85 3.93 0.19
C HIS A 93 -3.77 4.27 1.69
N LEU A 94 -2.78 3.74 2.42
CA LEU A 94 -2.60 4.03 3.84
C LEU A 94 -2.29 5.51 4.09
N ILE A 95 -1.42 6.13 3.29
CA ILE A 95 -1.15 7.58 3.39
C ILE A 95 -2.43 8.38 3.17
N TRP A 96 -3.18 8.05 2.12
CA TRP A 96 -4.45 8.71 1.85
C TRP A 96 -5.43 8.58 3.03
N LYS A 97 -5.56 7.38 3.60
CA LYS A 97 -6.41 7.12 4.76
C LYS A 97 -5.98 7.93 5.98
N MET A 98 -4.68 7.97 6.29
CA MET A 98 -4.15 8.76 7.41
C MET A 98 -4.34 10.26 7.20
N ARG A 99 -4.21 10.76 5.96
CA ARG A 99 -4.60 12.14 5.64
C ARG A 99 -6.08 12.37 5.91
N ASN A 100 -6.97 11.51 5.45
CA ASN A 100 -8.41 11.68 5.65
C ASN A 100 -8.80 11.64 7.12
N ASP A 101 -8.17 10.77 7.91
CA ASP A 101 -8.40 10.75 9.36
C ASP A 101 -8.06 12.08 10.02
N ARG A 102 -6.97 12.72 9.61
CA ARG A 102 -6.53 14.02 10.15
C ARG A 102 -7.37 15.20 9.65
N VAL A 103 -7.61 15.26 8.34
CA VAL A 103 -8.22 16.43 7.68
C VAL A 103 -9.74 16.38 7.69
N ILE A 104 -10.34 15.18 7.56
CA ILE A 104 -11.79 15.01 7.45
C ILE A 104 -12.39 14.58 8.79
N ASN A 105 -11.78 13.58 9.45
CA ASN A 105 -12.31 13.02 10.69
C ASN A 105 -11.80 13.72 11.95
N ASN A 106 -10.95 14.74 11.82
CA ASN A 106 -10.32 15.48 12.93
C ASN A 106 -9.68 14.57 13.99
N LYS A 107 -9.09 13.44 13.57
CA LYS A 107 -8.35 12.56 14.48
C LYS A 107 -6.94 13.09 14.72
N ASP A 108 -6.42 12.79 15.89
CA ASP A 108 -5.02 13.04 16.23
C ASP A 108 -4.07 12.29 15.30
N ASN A 109 -2.83 12.77 15.26
CA ASN A 109 -1.79 12.13 14.48
C ASN A 109 -1.44 10.77 15.08
N TYR A 110 -1.25 9.78 14.21
CA TYR A 110 -0.79 8.46 14.60
C TYR A 110 0.67 8.50 15.06
N THR A 111 0.97 7.71 16.08
CA THR A 111 2.36 7.45 16.49
C THR A 111 3.08 6.58 15.45
N MET A 112 4.41 6.59 15.42
CA MET A 112 5.19 5.76 14.48
C MET A 112 4.84 4.27 14.63
N ARG A 113 4.74 3.76 15.87
CA ARG A 113 4.34 2.38 16.15
C ARG A 113 2.96 2.05 15.58
N GLU A 114 2.02 2.98 15.69
CA GLU A 114 0.67 2.84 15.16
C GLU A 114 0.62 2.83 13.63
N ILE A 115 1.49 3.60 12.99
CA ILE A 115 1.65 3.62 11.53
C ILE A 115 2.23 2.29 11.06
N GLU A 116 3.32 1.83 11.69
CA GLU A 116 3.94 0.53 11.40
C GLU A 116 2.95 -0.62 11.56
N GLN A 117 2.17 -0.65 12.64
CA GLN A 117 1.16 -1.68 12.88
C GLN A 117 0.04 -1.64 11.84
N ARG A 118 -0.43 -0.45 11.43
CA ARG A 118 -1.45 -0.32 10.38
C ARG A 118 -0.91 -0.79 9.03
N TRP A 119 0.34 -0.47 8.73
CA TRP A 119 1.01 -0.89 7.50
C TRP A 119 1.21 -2.42 7.48
N LEU A 120 1.73 -3.00 8.56
CA LEU A 120 1.84 -4.46 8.72
C LEU A 120 0.48 -5.15 8.61
N HIS A 121 -0.56 -4.57 9.22
CA HIS A 121 -1.91 -5.10 9.13
C HIS A 121 -2.43 -5.09 7.69
N ALA A 122 -2.25 -4.00 6.94
CA ALA A 122 -2.65 -3.90 5.54
C ALA A 122 -1.96 -4.98 4.68
N MET A 123 -0.64 -5.13 4.82
CA MET A 123 0.13 -6.14 4.08
C MET A 123 -0.29 -7.57 4.45
N ASN A 124 -0.47 -7.86 5.74
CA ASN A 124 -0.96 -9.17 6.19
C ASN A 124 -2.38 -9.47 5.68
N CYS A 125 -3.27 -8.49 5.63
CA CYS A 125 -4.60 -8.65 5.05
C CYS A 125 -4.53 -8.98 3.55
N ARG A 126 -3.64 -8.34 2.80
CA ARG A 126 -3.40 -8.66 1.37
C ARG A 126 -2.84 -10.07 1.17
N MET A 127 -1.89 -10.48 1.99
CA MET A 127 -1.33 -11.83 1.93
C MET A 127 -2.40 -12.88 2.24
N ARG A 128 -3.19 -12.70 3.30
CA ARG A 128 -4.29 -13.61 3.65
C ARG A 128 -5.34 -13.70 2.55
N LEU A 129 -5.66 -12.58 1.90
CA LEU A 129 -6.56 -12.57 0.76
C LEU A 129 -5.98 -13.39 -0.41
N ASP A 130 -4.69 -13.25 -0.71
CA ASP A 130 -4.04 -14.06 -1.75
C ASP A 130 -4.05 -15.55 -1.42
N CYS A 131 -3.77 -15.93 -0.17
CA CYS A 131 -3.86 -17.31 0.31
C CYS A 131 -5.29 -17.85 0.14
N LEU A 132 -6.30 -17.10 0.58
CA LEU A 132 -7.71 -17.48 0.45
C LEU A 132 -8.13 -17.66 -1.01
N LEU A 133 -7.73 -16.72 -1.88
CA LEU A 133 -8.04 -16.78 -3.31
C LEU A 133 -7.24 -17.86 -4.05
N SER A 134 -6.21 -18.46 -3.42
CA SER A 134 -5.48 -19.60 -3.98
C SER A 134 -6.14 -20.95 -3.71
N ASP A 135 -7.20 -20.98 -2.90
CA ASP A 135 -7.97 -22.18 -2.59
C ASP A 135 -8.70 -22.70 -3.84
N GLN A 136 -8.15 -23.74 -4.47
CA GLN A 136 -8.72 -24.39 -5.63
C GLN A 136 -10.04 -25.11 -5.35
N GLN A 137 -10.30 -25.53 -4.11
CA GLN A 137 -11.56 -26.17 -3.76
C GLN A 137 -12.70 -25.14 -3.78
N LYS A 138 -12.44 -23.93 -3.27
CA LYS A 138 -13.44 -22.84 -3.22
C LYS A 138 -13.60 -22.11 -4.55
N PHE A 139 -12.50 -21.84 -5.25
CA PHE A 139 -12.50 -20.94 -6.41
C PHE A 139 -12.24 -21.66 -7.75
N ALA A 140 -11.97 -22.97 -7.74
CA ALA A 140 -11.76 -23.81 -8.93
C ALA A 140 -10.82 -23.15 -9.96
N ARG A 141 -11.30 -22.92 -11.19
CA ARG A 141 -10.51 -22.31 -12.28
C ARG A 141 -10.19 -20.82 -12.07
N LYS A 142 -10.88 -20.14 -11.15
CA LYS A 142 -10.63 -18.73 -10.81
C LYS A 142 -9.59 -18.57 -9.70
N ALA A 143 -9.13 -19.67 -9.09
CA ALA A 143 -8.15 -19.63 -8.03
C ALA A 143 -6.81 -19.06 -8.53
N ILE A 144 -6.19 -18.22 -7.70
CA ILE A 144 -4.82 -17.76 -7.92
C ILE A 144 -3.90 -18.98 -7.83
N LYS A 145 -2.94 -19.10 -8.76
CA LYS A 145 -1.96 -20.18 -8.71
C LYS A 145 -1.13 -20.04 -7.43
N LYS A 146 -1.08 -21.07 -6.60
CA LYS A 146 -0.28 -21.11 -5.35
C LYS A 146 1.16 -20.67 -5.57
N PHE A 147 1.80 -21.18 -6.62
CA PHE A 147 3.16 -20.78 -7.00
C PHE A 147 3.33 -19.26 -7.16
N LEU A 148 2.33 -18.56 -7.70
CA LEU A 148 2.36 -17.10 -7.82
C LEU A 148 2.28 -16.42 -6.44
N VAL A 149 1.48 -16.96 -5.52
CA VAL A 149 1.39 -16.45 -4.14
C VAL A 149 2.73 -16.62 -3.42
N LEU A 150 3.29 -17.83 -3.46
CA LEU A 150 4.60 -18.15 -2.85
C LEU A 150 5.69 -17.21 -3.39
N THR A 151 5.81 -17.07 -4.71
CA THR A 151 6.81 -16.18 -5.33
C THR A 151 6.52 -14.69 -5.13
N THR A 152 5.27 -14.28 -4.87
CA THR A 152 4.96 -12.88 -4.54
C THR A 152 5.50 -12.53 -3.16
N TRP A 153 5.23 -13.38 -2.17
CA TRP A 153 5.51 -13.06 -0.76
C TRP A 153 6.88 -13.55 -0.29
N GLN A 154 7.63 -14.25 -1.16
CA GLN A 154 8.99 -14.70 -0.91
C GLN A 154 9.91 -13.53 -0.52
N GLY A 155 10.68 -13.69 0.55
CA GLY A 155 11.56 -12.67 1.10
C GLY A 155 10.88 -11.60 1.95
N ALA A 156 9.55 -11.63 2.09
CA ALA A 156 8.78 -10.63 2.85
C ALA A 156 8.18 -11.18 4.16
N LEU A 157 8.34 -12.46 4.47
CA LEU A 157 7.72 -13.16 5.61
C LEU A 157 8.61 -13.16 6.85
N LEU A 158 7.99 -13.17 8.04
CA LEU A 158 8.70 -13.44 9.28
C LEU A 158 9.11 -14.92 9.35
N ASN A 159 10.35 -15.17 9.77
CA ASN A 159 10.89 -16.52 9.99
C ASN A 159 10.71 -17.46 8.79
N GLU A 160 10.85 -16.93 7.57
CA GLU A 160 10.60 -17.67 6.32
C GLU A 160 11.36 -19.01 6.23
N SER A 161 12.58 -19.08 6.78
CA SER A 161 13.39 -20.30 6.82
C SER A 161 12.78 -21.45 7.65
N SER A 162 11.80 -21.17 8.51
CA SER A 162 11.09 -22.16 9.32
C SER A 162 9.75 -22.59 8.72
N LEU A 163 9.32 -21.95 7.62
CA LEU A 163 8.05 -22.25 6.96
C LEU A 163 8.19 -23.47 6.03
N GLN A 164 7.08 -24.18 5.85
CA GLN A 164 6.99 -25.24 4.84
C GLN A 164 6.99 -24.66 3.42
N ASP A 165 7.35 -25.48 2.43
CA ASP A 165 7.34 -25.09 1.02
C ASP A 165 5.97 -24.56 0.54
N ASP A 166 4.87 -25.10 1.07
CA ASP A 166 3.50 -24.60 0.85
C ASP A 166 2.86 -24.09 2.15
N TRP A 167 3.30 -22.91 2.59
CA TRP A 167 2.74 -22.23 3.76
C TRP A 167 1.36 -21.56 3.53
N THR A 168 0.76 -21.68 2.33
CA THR A 168 -0.48 -20.96 1.98
C THR A 168 -1.69 -21.37 2.83
N LYS A 169 -1.59 -22.49 3.55
CA LYS A 169 -2.64 -23.01 4.45
C LYS A 169 -2.37 -22.71 5.92
N ASP A 170 -1.21 -22.18 6.27
CA ASP A 170 -0.82 -21.95 7.65
C ASP A 170 -1.41 -20.63 8.17
N SER A 171 -2.15 -20.69 9.28
CA SER A 171 -2.82 -19.53 9.86
C SER A 171 -1.87 -18.57 10.61
N GLY A 172 -0.62 -18.99 10.85
CA GLY A 172 0.39 -18.26 11.63
C GLY A 172 1.39 -17.44 10.81
N VAL A 173 1.31 -17.44 9.48
CA VAL A 173 2.25 -16.71 8.62
C VAL A 173 1.98 -15.22 8.70
N LEU A 174 3.05 -14.44 8.89
CA LEU A 174 2.99 -12.98 8.98
C LEU A 174 4.03 -12.33 8.06
N VAL A 175 3.67 -11.21 7.46
CA VAL A 175 4.58 -10.30 6.77
C VAL A 175 5.49 -9.65 7.80
N GLY A 176 6.79 -9.69 7.53
CA GLY A 176 7.83 -9.29 8.46
C GLY A 176 8.74 -8.17 8.03
N ILE A 177 8.80 -7.88 6.72
CA ILE A 177 9.84 -7.10 6.05
C ILE A 177 11.12 -6.97 6.89
N VAL A 178 11.91 -8.03 6.83
CA VAL A 178 13.30 -8.04 7.26
C VAL A 178 14.15 -8.25 6.00
N LYS A 179 14.69 -7.15 5.47
CA LYS A 179 16.08 -7.00 5.02
C LYS A 179 16.28 -5.62 4.41
#